data_AF-A0AAJ2U4W3-F1
#
_entry.id   AF-A0AAJ2U4W3-F1
#
_cell.length_a   1.000
_cell.length_b   1.000
_cell.length_c   1.000
_cell.angle_alpha   90.00
_cell.angle_beta   90.00
_cell.angle_gamma   90.00
#
_symmetry.space_group_name_H-M   'P 1'
#
loop_
_entity.id
_entity.type
_entity.pdbx_description
1 polymer ?
#
loop_
_entity_poly.entity_id
_entity_poly.type
_entity_poly.pdbx_seq_one_letter_code
_entity_poly.pdbx_strand_id
1 'polypeptide(L)'
;FKATSNSSEAFFTADRGVNPFVLLATTAISVFSALAFYGVPAAIYREGIGYFSNTGGMIAGLLFVIIGYRLWILGKEYGFLTPVDYLRSRYYSEGFGILVATVLILFIVPYVAMQLIAIGDAASVTTNGM
;
A
#
# COMPACT_ATOMS: atom_id res chain seq x y z
N PHE A 1 -13.19 10.34 23.09
CA PHE A 1 -13.32 9.55 21.85
C PHE A 1 -14.67 9.87 21.23
N LYS A 2 -14.68 10.48 20.04
CA LYS A 2 -15.93 10.87 19.35
C LYS A 2 -16.56 9.58 18.80
N ALA A 3 -17.82 9.30 19.14
CA ALA A 3 -18.51 8.10 18.66
C ALA A 3 -18.62 8.17 17.12
N THR A 4 -17.96 7.24 16.45
CA THR A 4 -17.94 7.11 14.99
C THR A 4 -19.31 6.64 14.52
N SER A 5 -19.93 7.40 13.61
CA SER A 5 -21.21 7.06 12.97
C SER A 5 -21.10 5.73 12.20
N ASN A 6 -22.22 5.00 12.03
CA ASN A 6 -22.32 3.75 11.25
C ASN A 6 -22.12 3.94 9.71
N SER A 7 -21.49 5.02 9.28
CA SER A 7 -21.27 5.35 7.86
C SER A 7 -19.98 4.70 7.35
N SER A 8 -20.00 4.16 6.12
CA SER A 8 -18.82 3.56 5.48
C SER A 8 -17.63 4.52 5.39
N GLU A 9 -17.88 5.83 5.23
CA GLU A 9 -16.83 6.86 5.21
C GLU A 9 -16.12 6.98 6.57
N ALA A 10 -16.85 6.76 7.65
CA ALA A 10 -16.32 6.78 9.01
C ALA A 10 -15.40 5.57 9.28
N PHE A 11 -15.68 4.42 8.65
CA PHE A 11 -14.80 3.24 8.69
C PHE A 11 -13.55 3.41 7.82
N PHE A 12 -13.69 3.86 6.57
CA PHE A 12 -12.57 3.92 5.62
C PHE A 12 -11.69 5.17 5.75
N THR A 13 -12.24 6.30 6.18
CA THR A 13 -11.51 7.58 6.20
C THR A 13 -11.51 8.26 7.57
N ALA A 14 -12.14 7.64 8.58
CA ALA A 14 -12.34 8.23 9.90
C ALA A 14 -12.93 9.66 9.82
N ASP A 15 -13.93 9.85 8.95
CA ASP A 15 -14.55 11.14 8.63
C ASP A 15 -13.53 12.24 8.25
N ARG A 16 -12.39 11.84 7.69
CA ARG A 16 -11.26 12.72 7.33
C ARG A 16 -10.72 13.52 8.53
N GLY A 17 -10.99 13.05 9.75
CA GLY A 17 -10.62 13.70 11.01
C GLY A 17 -9.23 13.34 11.53
N VAL A 18 -8.48 12.50 10.82
CA VAL A 18 -7.12 12.10 11.23
C VAL A 18 -6.15 13.26 11.01
N ASN A 19 -5.31 13.53 12.02
CA ASN A 19 -4.28 14.55 11.94
C ASN A 19 -3.29 14.25 10.78
N PRO A 20 -2.92 15.24 9.94
CA PRO A 20 -1.96 15.05 8.84
C PRO A 20 -0.62 14.40 9.25
N PHE A 21 -0.13 14.66 10.47
CA PHE A 21 1.09 14.03 10.97
C PHE A 21 0.90 12.52 11.18
N VAL A 22 -0.23 12.12 11.77
CA VAL A 22 -0.57 10.70 11.98
C VAL A 22 -0.80 10.02 10.63
N LEU A 23 -1.48 10.69 9.70
CA LEU A 23 -1.66 10.20 8.32
C LEU A 23 -0.33 9.96 7.62
N LEU A 24 0.63 10.88 7.73
CA LEU A 24 1.96 10.71 7.17
C LEU A 24 2.70 9.54 7.81
N ALA A 25 2.66 9.43 9.14
CA ALA A 25 3.31 8.35 9.86
C ALA A 25 2.75 6.98 9.48
N THR A 26 1.41 6.82 9.45
CA THR A 26 0.77 5.55 9.07
C THR A 26 1.01 5.19 7.61
N THR A 27 1.01 6.17 6.73
CA THR A 27 1.34 5.99 5.31
C THR A 27 2.79 5.54 5.15
N ALA A 28 3.74 6.19 5.84
CA ALA A 28 5.15 5.83 5.78
C ALA A 28 5.39 4.39 6.28
N ILE A 29 4.75 4.00 7.38
CA ILE A 29 4.82 2.62 7.90
C ILE A 29 4.30 1.61 6.86
N SER A 30 3.22 1.95 6.14
CA SER A 30 2.57 1.06 5.17
C SER A 30 3.42 0.76 3.92
N VAL A 31 4.45 1.57 3.64
CA VAL A 31 5.36 1.34 2.51
C VAL A 31 6.33 0.18 2.78
N PHE A 32 6.62 -0.09 4.06
CA PHE A 32 7.57 -1.13 4.42
C PHE A 32 6.93 -2.53 4.34
N SER A 33 7.54 -3.41 3.55
CA SER A 33 7.04 -4.77 3.26
C SER A 33 8.13 -5.83 3.37
N ALA A 34 7.76 -7.10 3.28
CA ALA A 34 8.69 -8.22 3.28
C ALA A 34 9.70 -8.13 2.13
N LEU A 35 9.29 -7.61 0.96
CA LEU A 35 10.21 -7.39 -0.15
C LEU A 35 11.32 -6.39 0.23
N ALA A 36 10.98 -5.32 0.93
CA ALA A 36 11.95 -4.30 1.35
C ALA A 36 12.96 -4.85 2.37
N PHE A 37 12.50 -5.66 3.32
CA PHE A 37 13.36 -6.19 4.40
C PHE A 37 14.11 -7.48 4.06
N TYR A 38 13.51 -8.37 3.27
CA TYR A 38 14.10 -9.67 2.92
C TYR A 38 14.56 -9.71 1.47
N GLY A 39 13.72 -9.25 0.54
CA GLY A 39 13.99 -9.34 -0.89
C GLY A 39 15.21 -8.54 -1.33
N VAL A 40 15.25 -7.24 -1.00
CA VAL A 40 16.34 -6.35 -1.42
C VAL A 40 17.70 -6.76 -0.83
N PRO A 41 17.84 -7.02 0.49
CA PRO A 41 19.12 -7.44 1.05
C PRO A 41 19.57 -8.83 0.55
N ALA A 42 18.63 -9.77 0.37
CA ALA A 42 18.96 -11.09 -0.17
C ALA A 42 19.44 -11.02 -1.63
N ALA A 43 18.81 -10.16 -2.44
CA ALA A 43 19.25 -9.93 -3.81
C ALA A 43 20.62 -9.24 -3.86
N ILE A 44 20.88 -8.25 -3.00
CA ILE A 44 22.20 -7.61 -2.88
C ILE A 44 23.27 -8.63 -2.44
N TYR A 45 22.94 -9.55 -1.53
CA TYR A 45 23.86 -10.61 -1.11
C TYR A 45 24.25 -11.54 -2.27
N ARG A 46 23.32 -11.82 -3.19
CA ARG A 46 23.54 -12.74 -4.33
C ARG A 46 24.15 -12.07 -5.56
N GLU A 47 23.71 -10.85 -5.88
CA GLU A 47 23.99 -10.15 -7.13
C GLU A 47 24.96 -8.96 -6.92
N GLY A 48 25.29 -8.64 -5.67
CA GLY A 48 26.17 -7.55 -5.30
C GLY A 48 25.47 -6.19 -5.16
N ILE A 49 26.25 -5.17 -4.81
CA ILE A 49 25.74 -3.83 -4.50
C ILE A 49 25.08 -3.11 -5.68
N GLY A 50 25.38 -3.54 -6.93
CA GLY A 50 24.76 -3.00 -8.14
C GLY A 50 23.25 -3.19 -8.19
N TYR A 51 22.72 -4.21 -7.49
CA TYR A 51 21.28 -4.43 -7.38
C TYR A 51 20.57 -3.27 -6.66
N PHE A 52 21.25 -2.57 -5.75
CA PHE A 52 20.67 -1.43 -5.02
C PHE A 52 20.23 -0.29 -5.96
N SER A 53 20.98 -0.06 -7.04
CA SER A 53 20.63 0.92 -8.07
C SER A 53 19.43 0.49 -8.93
N ASN A 54 19.15 -0.81 -9.04
CA ASN A 54 18.04 -1.36 -9.81
C ASN A 54 16.72 -1.41 -9.03
N THR A 55 16.76 -1.24 -7.70
CA THR A 55 15.60 -1.51 -6.84
C THR A 55 14.37 -0.63 -7.08
N GLY A 56 14.46 0.46 -7.87
CA GLY A 56 13.33 1.31 -8.27
C GLY A 56 12.58 2.02 -7.14
N GLY A 57 12.86 1.70 -5.87
CA GLY A 57 12.13 2.17 -4.70
C GLY A 57 12.16 3.68 -4.52
N MET A 58 13.28 4.33 -4.89
CA MET A 58 13.39 5.79 -4.89
C MET A 58 12.41 6.44 -5.88
N ILE A 59 12.28 5.87 -7.09
CA ILE A 59 11.35 6.36 -8.10
C ILE A 59 9.91 6.13 -7.64
N ALA A 60 9.61 4.96 -7.07
CA ALA A 60 8.29 4.67 -6.53
C ALA A 60 7.88 5.64 -5.41
N GLY A 61 8.81 5.97 -4.50
CA GLY A 61 8.58 6.96 -3.44
C GLY A 61 8.33 8.37 -3.98
N LEU A 62 9.09 8.80 -5.01
CA LEU A 62 8.86 10.09 -5.67
C LEU A 62 7.49 10.13 -6.36
N LEU A 63 7.12 9.07 -7.08
CA LEU A 63 5.82 8.96 -7.74
C LEU A 63 4.68 8.97 -6.71
N PHE A 64 4.88 8.36 -5.55
CA PHE A 64 3.89 8.40 -4.47
C PHE A 64 3.60 9.83 -4.01
N VAL A 65 4.63 10.67 -3.84
CA VAL A 65 4.43 12.07 -3.43
C VAL A 65 3.72 12.86 -4.54
N ILE A 66 4.14 12.72 -5.79
CA ILE A 66 3.60 13.49 -6.91
C ILE A 66 2.16 13.09 -7.24
N ILE A 67 1.90 11.79 -7.36
CA ILE A 67 0.60 11.24 -7.76
C ILE A 67 -0.33 11.15 -6.55
N GLY A 68 0.17 10.67 -5.42
CA GLY A 68 -0.61 10.48 -4.20
C GLY A 68 -1.15 11.79 -3.63
N TYR A 69 -0.39 12.88 -3.67
CA TYR A 69 -0.90 14.19 -3.24
C TYR A 69 -2.07 14.67 -4.13
N ARG A 70 -1.97 14.48 -5.45
CA ARG A 70 -3.07 14.81 -6.38
C ARG A 70 -4.30 13.94 -6.13
N LEU A 71 -4.11 12.63 -5.95
CA LEU A 71 -5.19 11.71 -5.62
C LEU A 71 -5.86 12.05 -4.28
N TRP A 72 -5.10 12.52 -3.30
CA TRP A 72 -5.64 12.95 -2.00
C TRP A 72 -6.56 14.16 -2.12
N ILE A 73 -6.17 15.16 -2.92
CA ILE A 73 -7.04 16.32 -3.21
C ILE A 73 -8.31 15.87 -3.92
N LEU A 74 -8.19 15.04 -4.96
CA LEU A 74 -9.34 14.54 -5.73
C LEU A 74 -10.27 13.68 -4.87
N GLY A 75 -9.74 12.85 -3.96
CA GLY A 75 -10.53 12.09 -3.01
C GLY A 75 -11.31 12.99 -2.05
N LYS A 76 -10.71 14.11 -1.62
CA LYS A 76 -11.41 15.12 -0.81
C LYS A 76 -12.52 15.83 -1.57
N GLU A 77 -12.29 16.22 -2.81
CA GLU A 77 -13.23 16.98 -3.63
C GLU A 77 -14.40 16.13 -4.15
N TYR A 78 -14.11 14.91 -4.64
CA TYR A 78 -15.09 14.06 -5.32
C TYR A 78 -15.60 12.89 -4.47
N GLY A 79 -15.08 12.69 -3.26
CA GLY A 79 -15.57 11.65 -2.35
C GLY A 79 -15.11 10.23 -2.70
N PHE A 80 -14.02 10.06 -3.47
CA PHE A 80 -13.50 8.74 -3.80
C PHE A 80 -12.97 8.00 -2.57
N LEU A 81 -13.51 6.81 -2.31
CA LEU A 81 -13.08 5.93 -1.22
C LEU A 81 -12.09 4.87 -1.67
N THR A 82 -12.22 4.39 -2.92
CA THR A 82 -11.33 3.36 -3.47
C THR A 82 -10.61 3.83 -4.73
N PRO A 83 -9.43 3.28 -5.05
CA PRO A 83 -8.74 3.56 -6.31
C PRO A 83 -9.57 3.11 -7.53
N VAL A 84 -10.43 2.10 -7.37
CA VAL A 84 -11.35 1.65 -8.42
C VAL A 84 -12.40 2.73 -8.71
N ASP A 85 -12.94 3.41 -7.71
CA ASP A 85 -13.92 4.49 -7.91
C ASP A 85 -13.31 5.67 -8.65
N TYR A 86 -12.05 6.01 -8.33
CA TYR A 86 -11.30 7.00 -9.08
C TYR A 86 -11.11 6.59 -10.55
N LEU A 87 -10.69 5.35 -10.82
CA LEU A 87 -10.46 4.87 -12.18
C LEU A 87 -11.78 4.73 -12.97
N ARG A 88 -12.86 4.30 -12.32
CA ARG A 88 -14.21 4.25 -12.91
C ARG A 88 -14.67 5.62 -13.37
N SER A 89 -14.55 6.64 -12.51
CA SER A 89 -14.96 8.00 -12.86
C SER A 89 -14.03 8.62 -13.92
N ARG A 90 -12.73 8.31 -13.89
CA ARG A 90 -11.75 8.84 -14.85
C ARG A 90 -11.93 8.30 -16.27
N TYR A 91 -12.31 7.03 -16.41
CA TYR A 91 -12.45 6.34 -17.70
C TYR A 91 -13.90 6.17 -18.17
N TYR A 92 -14.88 6.59 -17.37
CA TYR A 92 -16.33 6.47 -17.67
C TYR A 92 -16.76 5.05 -18.11
N SER A 93 -16.07 4.02 -17.61
CA SER A 93 -16.29 2.62 -17.99
C SER A 93 -16.45 1.75 -16.76
N GLU A 94 -17.65 1.18 -16.61
CA GLU A 94 -17.97 0.27 -15.52
C GLU A 94 -17.19 -1.05 -15.66
N GLY A 95 -17.09 -1.57 -16.88
CA GLY A 95 -16.33 -2.78 -17.19
C GLY A 95 -14.85 -2.66 -16.86
N PHE A 96 -14.22 -1.53 -17.15
CA PHE A 96 -12.82 -1.27 -16.78
C PHE A 96 -12.64 -1.27 -15.25
N GLY A 97 -13.57 -0.65 -14.52
CA GLY A 97 -13.53 -0.68 -13.06
C GLY A 97 -13.67 -2.08 -12.46
N ILE A 98 -14.57 -2.91 -13.00
CA ILE A 98 -14.74 -4.30 -12.54
C ILE A 98 -13.46 -5.11 -12.81
N LEU A 99 -12.84 -4.93 -13.97
CA LEU A 99 -11.58 -5.59 -14.29
C LEU A 99 -10.50 -5.23 -13.28
N VAL A 100 -10.30 -3.93 -13.02
CA VAL A 100 -9.31 -3.45 -12.05
C VAL A 100 -9.60 -3.99 -10.64
N ALA A 101 -10.86 -3.94 -10.20
CA ALA A 101 -11.26 -4.50 -8.90
C ALA A 101 -10.94 -6.00 -8.79
N THR A 102 -11.24 -6.76 -9.84
CA THR A 102 -10.98 -8.21 -9.90
C THR A 102 -9.48 -8.50 -9.82
N VAL A 103 -8.67 -7.75 -10.57
CA VAL A 103 -7.21 -7.88 -10.53
C VAL A 103 -6.69 -7.55 -9.12
N LEU A 104 -7.13 -6.45 -8.50
CA LEU A 104 -6.70 -6.09 -7.16
C LEU A 104 -7.04 -7.18 -6.12
N ILE A 105 -8.25 -7.74 -6.18
CA ILE A 105 -8.67 -8.83 -5.29
C ILE A 105 -7.85 -10.10 -5.54
N LEU A 106 -7.60 -10.44 -6.80
CA LEU A 106 -6.82 -11.64 -7.14
C LEU A 106 -5.39 -11.54 -6.60
N PHE A 107 -4.75 -10.39 -6.74
CA PHE A 107 -3.37 -10.18 -6.31
C PHE A 107 -3.21 -9.93 -4.80
N ILE A 108 -4.30 -9.62 -4.07
CA ILE A 108 -4.21 -9.42 -2.62
C ILE A 108 -3.91 -10.73 -1.87
N VAL A 109 -4.45 -11.86 -2.36
CA VAL A 109 -4.26 -13.18 -1.74
C VAL A 109 -2.78 -13.61 -1.73
N PRO A 110 -2.08 -13.67 -2.88
CA PRO A 110 -0.67 -14.03 -2.89
C PRO A 110 0.19 -12.98 -2.17
N TYR A 111 -0.18 -11.70 -2.24
CA TYR A 111 0.53 -10.64 -1.53
C TYR A 111 0.52 -10.87 -0.01
N VAL A 112 -0.65 -11.11 0.58
CA VAL A 112 -0.78 -11.38 2.02
C VAL A 112 -0.04 -12.68 2.39
N ALA A 113 -0.13 -13.72 1.56
CA ALA A 113 0.58 -14.97 1.80
C ALA A 113 2.11 -14.76 1.88
N MET A 114 2.70 -14.01 0.95
CA MET A 114 4.14 -13.71 0.97
C MET A 114 4.55 -12.93 2.22
N GLN A 115 3.73 -11.99 2.67
CA GLN A 115 4.00 -11.21 3.88
C GLN A 115 4.02 -12.11 5.13
N LEU A 116 3.10 -13.08 5.23
CA LEU A 116 3.05 -14.02 6.35
C LEU A 116 4.23 -14.99 6.37
N ILE A 117 4.62 -15.51 5.19
CA ILE A 117 5.80 -16.38 5.06
C ILE A 117 7.05 -15.66 5.58
N ALA A 118 7.27 -14.41 5.14
CA ALA A 118 8.41 -13.64 5.58
C ALA A 118 8.43 -13.39 7.10
N ILE A 119 7.27 -13.19 7.73
CA ILE A 119 7.17 -13.08 9.20
C ILE A 119 7.51 -14.41 9.87
N GLY A 120 7.05 -15.54 9.32
CA GLY A 120 7.37 -16.88 9.82
C GLY A 120 8.86 -17.20 9.74
N ASP A 121 9.49 -16.88 8.61
CA ASP A 121 10.93 -17.04 8.40
C ASP A 121 11.73 -16.11 9.33
N ALA A 122 11.26 -14.88 9.54
CA ALA A 122 11.86 -13.95 10.50
C ALA A 122 11.93 -14.55 11.91
N ALA A 123 10.81 -15.11 12.36
CA ALA A 123 10.68 -15.68 13.69
C ALA A 123 11.59 -16.91 13.83
N SER A 124 11.57 -17.83 12.86
CA SER A 124 12.35 -19.07 12.91
C SER A 124 13.86 -18.83 12.90
N VAL A 125 14.33 -17.87 12.11
CA VAL A 125 15.76 -17.48 12.07
C VAL A 125 16.18 -16.83 13.38
N THR A 126 15.30 -16.03 13.99
CA THR A 126 15.62 -15.33 15.26
C THR A 126 15.60 -16.28 16.45
N THR A 127 14.69 -17.25 16.50
CA THR A 127 14.63 -18.25 17.58
C THR A 127 15.50 -19.49 17.33
N ASN A 128 16.23 -19.58 16.21
CA ASN A 128 16.99 -20.78 15.83
C ASN A 128 16.12 -22.05 15.80
N GLY A 129 14.84 -21.90 15.45
CA GLY A 129 13.87 -23.00 15.41
C GLY A 129 13.29 -23.45 16.76
N MET A 130 13.45 -22.66 17.83
CA MET A 130 12.71 -22.84 19.10
C MET A 130 11.29 -22.31 19.01
#